data_AF-A0AB36P274-F1
#
_entry.id   AF-A0AB36P274-F1
#
_cell.length_a   1.000
_cell.length_b   1.000
_cell.length_c   1.000
_cell.angle_alpha   90.00
_cell.angle_beta   90.00
_cell.angle_gamma   90.00
#
_symmetry.space_group_name_H-M   'P 1'
#
loop_
_entity.id
_entity.type
_entity.pdbx_description
1 polymer ?
#
loop_
_entity_poly.entity_id
_entity_poly.type
_entity_poly.pdbx_seq_one_letter_code
_entity_poly.pdbx_strand_id
1 'polypeptide(L)'
;MKKIIKLSLVCAVLFSGISTYAIDGNEDFNLHVLKNGKVITFGLNQTQKASLAIYDKEGTLFYSENASGKDGILRTFSLQDFPNGTYFLEIQDNAKKVRYEITVNDNVTTLSPKAISSVYKSSDKNTSVAVR
;
A
#
# COMPACT_ATOMS: atom_id res chain seq x y z
N MET A 1 -29.41 -19.80 -4.57
CA MET A 1 -28.19 -19.70 -3.75
C MET A 1 -27.01 -19.48 -4.69
N LYS A 2 -26.37 -18.31 -4.68
CA LYS A 2 -25.22 -18.04 -5.56
C LYS A 2 -23.93 -18.38 -4.82
N LYS A 3 -23.24 -19.43 -5.26
CA LYS A 3 -21.91 -19.79 -4.74
C LYS A 3 -20.89 -18.84 -5.36
N ILE A 4 -20.30 -17.95 -4.56
CA ILE A 4 -19.20 -17.09 -4.99
C ILE A 4 -17.92 -17.86 -4.69
N ILE A 5 -17.29 -18.38 -5.74
CA ILE A 5 -15.98 -19.02 -5.65
C ILE A 5 -14.97 -17.87 -5.50
N LYS A 6 -14.49 -17.65 -4.27
CA LYS A 6 -13.40 -16.71 -3.98
C LYS A 6 -12.08 -17.39 -4.31
N LEU A 7 -11.70 -17.39 -5.58
CA LEU A 7 -10.37 -17.82 -6.02
C LEU A 7 -9.68 -16.65 -6.71
N SER A 8 -9.15 -15.70 -5.93
CA SER A 8 -8.25 -14.68 -6.48
C SER A 8 -6.83 -15.25 -6.50
N LEU A 9 -6.43 -15.79 -7.64
CA LEU A 9 -5.04 -16.14 -7.91
C LEU A 9 -4.30 -14.84 -8.27
N VAL A 10 -3.66 -14.21 -7.28
CA VAL A 10 -2.80 -13.04 -7.53
C VAL A 10 -1.48 -13.54 -8.14
N CYS A 11 -1.39 -13.53 -9.46
CA CYS A 11 -0.13 -13.74 -10.17
C CYS A 11 0.68 -12.43 -10.16
N ALA A 12 1.77 -12.40 -9.39
CA ALA A 12 2.75 -11.33 -9.45
C ALA A 12 3.62 -11.50 -10.71
N VAL A 13 3.29 -10.76 -11.77
CA VAL A 13 4.07 -10.76 -13.02
C VAL A 13 5.17 -9.71 -12.92
N LEU A 14 6.43 -10.13 -13.00
CA LEU A 14 7.58 -9.22 -13.05
C LEU A 14 7.70 -8.65 -14.47
N PHE A 15 7.21 -7.43 -14.70
CA PHE A 15 7.34 -6.75 -15.99
C PHE A 15 8.54 -5.80 -15.97
N SER A 16 9.51 -6.05 -16.85
CA SER A 16 10.69 -5.20 -17.06
C SER A 16 10.36 -4.08 -18.04
N GLY A 17 10.25 -2.85 -17.54
CA GLY A 17 10.20 -1.62 -18.34
C GLY A 17 8.92 -0.81 -18.13
N ILE A 18 8.96 0.17 -17.22
CA ILE A 18 7.91 1.19 -17.06
C ILE A 18 8.54 2.55 -16.69
N SER A 19 8.03 3.60 -17.34
CA SER A 19 8.44 5.00 -17.20
C SER A 19 8.15 5.50 -15.78
N THR A 20 9.16 6.07 -15.12
CA THR A 20 9.07 6.52 -13.73
C THR A 20 8.49 7.92 -13.66
N TYR A 21 7.39 8.09 -12.93
CA TYR A 21 6.92 9.40 -12.49
C TYR A 21 7.17 9.49 -10.98
N ALA A 22 8.07 10.40 -10.57
CA ALA A 22 8.24 10.72 -9.16
C ALA A 22 7.01 11.51 -8.70
N ILE A 23 6.25 10.96 -7.76
CA ILE A 23 5.29 11.75 -6.99
C ILE A 23 6.10 12.44 -5.91
N ASP A 24 6.00 13.78 -5.89
CA ASP A 24 6.65 14.68 -4.95
C ASP A 24 6.48 14.14 -3.52
N GLY A 25 7.59 13.66 -2.96
CA GLY A 25 7.66 12.87 -1.75
C GLY A 25 7.60 13.75 -0.52
N ASN A 26 6.39 14.12 -0.09
CA ASN A 26 6.19 14.72 1.22
C ASN A 26 5.73 13.67 2.26
N GLU A 27 6.71 13.34 3.12
CA GLU A 27 6.65 13.10 4.58
C GLU A 27 6.44 11.69 5.15
N ASP A 28 5.73 10.76 4.49
CA ASP A 28 5.41 9.50 5.18
C ASP A 28 6.10 8.24 4.66
N PHE A 29 5.90 7.89 3.40
CA PHE A 29 6.72 6.91 2.71
C PHE A 29 7.12 7.56 1.38
N ASN A 30 8.39 7.44 0.98
CA ASN A 30 8.86 7.91 -0.34
C ASN A 30 8.27 6.99 -1.43
N LEU A 31 6.97 7.17 -1.69
CA LEU A 31 6.15 6.28 -2.49
C LEU A 31 6.31 6.57 -3.97
N HIS A 32 7.06 5.71 -4.67
CA HIS A 32 7.15 5.78 -6.13
C HIS A 32 6.06 4.94 -6.76
N VAL A 33 5.26 5.56 -7.63
CA VAL A 33 4.09 4.94 -8.26
C VAL A 33 4.30 4.79 -9.74
N LEU A 34 4.38 3.55 -10.21
CA LEU A 34 4.44 3.25 -11.65
C LEU A 34 3.07 2.77 -12.09
N LYS A 35 2.44 3.52 -13.00
CA LYS A 35 1.09 3.25 -13.50
C LYS A 35 1.20 2.68 -14.91
N ASN A 36 0.68 1.48 -15.10
CA ASN A 36 0.45 0.92 -16.43
C ASN A 36 -0.92 0.24 -16.44
N GLY A 37 -1.95 0.99 -16.86
CA GLY A 37 -3.34 0.53 -16.80
C GLY A 37 -3.77 0.25 -15.35
N LYS A 38 -4.03 -1.04 -15.06
CA LYS A 38 -4.41 -1.54 -13.73
C LYS A 38 -3.23 -2.05 -12.89
N VAL A 39 -1.99 -1.79 -13.31
CA VAL A 39 -0.80 -2.14 -12.53
C VAL A 39 -0.31 -0.92 -11.75
N ILE A 40 -0.06 -1.11 -10.45
CA ILE A 40 0.59 -0.12 -9.59
C ILE A 40 1.84 -0.73 -8.97
N THR A 41 2.99 -0.06 -9.13
CA THR A 41 4.20 -0.35 -8.32
C THR A 41 4.32 0.65 -7.19
N PHE A 42 4.77 0.21 -6.02
CA PHE A 42 5.07 1.01 -4.85
C PHE A 42 6.51 0.77 -4.42
N GLY A 43 7.31 1.82 -4.38
CA GLY A 43 8.62 1.84 -3.73
C GLY A 43 8.53 2.45 -2.34
N LEU A 44 9.08 1.82 -1.32
CA LEU A 44 9.26 2.35 0.03
C LEU A 44 10.76 2.44 0.31
N ASN A 45 11.35 3.61 0.06
CA ASN A 45 12.77 3.83 0.32
C ASN A 45 13.02 3.87 1.83
N GLN A 46 14.11 3.27 2.30
CA GLN A 46 14.53 3.22 3.72
C GLN A 46 13.64 2.37 4.66
N THR A 47 12.52 1.81 4.18
CA THR A 47 11.70 0.86 4.94
C THR A 47 12.07 -0.57 4.56
N GLN A 48 12.72 -1.30 5.47
CA GLN A 48 13.17 -2.68 5.21
C GLN A 48 12.10 -3.74 5.47
N LYS A 49 11.09 -3.43 6.29
CA LYS A 49 9.99 -4.33 6.65
C LYS A 49 8.70 -3.53 6.81
N ALA A 50 7.63 -3.97 6.16
CA ALA A 50 6.29 -3.41 6.30
C ALA A 50 5.22 -4.47 6.03
N SER A 51 4.07 -4.31 6.67
CA SER A 51 2.83 -4.99 6.32
C SER A 51 2.06 -4.12 5.34
N LEU A 52 1.62 -4.70 4.23
CA LEU A 52 0.82 -4.03 3.21
C LEU A 52 -0.55 -4.69 3.19
N ALA A 53 -1.61 -3.91 3.08
CA ALA A 53 -2.98 -4.40 2.95
C ALA A 53 -3.81 -3.51 2.01
N ILE A 54 -4.69 -4.13 1.22
CA ILE A 54 -5.64 -3.41 0.37
C ILE A 54 -7.06 -3.72 0.83
N TYR A 55 -7.81 -2.66 1.13
CA TYR A 55 -9.21 -2.72 1.55
C TYR A 55 -10.11 -2.06 0.52
N ASP A 56 -11.35 -2.53 0.38
CA ASP A 56 -12.39 -1.75 -0.31
C ASP A 56 -12.98 -0.65 0.60
N LYS A 57 -13.94 0.11 0.09
CA LYS A 57 -14.67 1.15 0.84
C LYS A 57 -15.48 0.64 2.03
N GLU A 58 -15.86 -0.63 2.05
CA GLU A 58 -16.59 -1.26 3.14
C GLU A 58 -15.64 -1.86 4.20
N GLY A 59 -14.32 -1.78 3.98
CA GLY A 59 -13.30 -2.36 4.86
C GLY A 59 -13.04 -3.85 4.62
N THR A 60 -13.53 -4.42 3.52
CA THR A 60 -13.22 -5.79 3.14
C THR A 60 -11.76 -5.90 2.72
N LEU A 61 -11.04 -6.86 3.30
CA LEU A 61 -9.65 -7.14 2.91
C LEU A 61 -9.61 -7.87 1.55
N PHE A 62 -8.96 -7.26 0.56
CA PHE A 62 -8.72 -7.83 -0.76
C PHE A 62 -7.34 -8.47 -0.88
N TYR A 63 -6.36 -7.92 -0.17
CA TYR A 63 -4.98 -8.36 -0.24
C TYR A 63 -4.23 -8.01 1.04
N SER A 64 -3.32 -8.88 1.47
CA SER A 64 -2.31 -8.54 2.47
C SER A 64 -1.01 -9.30 2.26
N GLU A 65 0.11 -8.65 2.60
CA GLU A 65 1.42 -9.29 2.66
C GLU A 65 2.29 -8.66 3.76
N ASN A 66 3.34 -9.39 4.15
CA ASN A 66 4.49 -8.81 4.84
C ASN A 66 5.65 -8.73 3.86
N ALA A 67 6.04 -7.51 3.52
CA ALA A 67 7.13 -7.25 2.60
C ALA A 67 8.42 -6.95 3.36
N SER A 68 9.52 -7.42 2.79
CA SER A 68 10.87 -7.06 3.23
C SER A 68 11.80 -6.85 2.05
N GLY A 69 12.85 -6.07 2.28
CA GLY A 69 13.92 -5.81 1.31
C GLY A 69 15.12 -5.14 1.96
N LYS A 70 16.31 -5.43 1.43
CA LYS A 70 17.59 -4.96 2.00
C LYS A 70 17.74 -3.43 1.93
N ASP A 71 17.42 -2.87 0.76
CA ASP A 71 17.62 -1.45 0.45
C ASP A 71 16.31 -0.64 0.44
N GLY A 72 15.22 -1.28 0.84
CA GLY A 72 13.85 -0.77 0.72
C GLY A 72 12.91 -1.84 0.17
N ILE A 73 11.62 -1.52 0.12
CA ILE A 73 10.59 -2.42 -0.40
C ILE A 73 10.16 -1.92 -1.78
N LEU A 74 10.16 -2.79 -2.78
CA LEU A 74 9.54 -2.53 -4.08
C LEU A 74 8.49 -3.62 -4.33
N ARG A 75 7.24 -3.22 -4.54
CA ARG A 75 6.12 -4.14 -4.76
C ARG A 75 5.22 -3.69 -5.89
N THR A 76 4.89 -4.61 -6.79
CA THR A 76 4.01 -4.35 -7.93
C THR A 76 2.73 -5.16 -7.76
N PHE A 77 1.59 -4.49 -7.84
CA PHE A 77 0.26 -5.08 -7.74
C PHE A 77 -0.46 -4.93 -9.06
N SER A 78 -1.03 -6.03 -9.54
CA SER A 78 -2.04 -6.00 -10.59
C SER A 78 -3.41 -5.89 -9.93
N LEU A 79 -4.15 -4.84 -10.28
CA LEU A 79 -5.54 -4.64 -9.91
C LEU A 79 -6.48 -5.03 -11.05
N GLN A 80 -6.02 -5.87 -11.99
CA GLN A 80 -6.79 -6.25 -13.18
C GLN A 80 -8.15 -6.87 -12.81
N ASP A 81 -8.15 -7.72 -11.78
CA ASP A 81 -9.32 -8.44 -11.28
C ASP A 81 -10.11 -7.64 -10.24
N PHE A 82 -9.68 -6.42 -9.91
CA PHE A 82 -10.42 -5.55 -8.99
C PHE A 82 -11.60 -4.94 -9.75
N PRO A 83 -12.83 -5.07 -9.21
CA PRO A 83 -13.97 -4.30 -9.67
C PRO A 83 -13.66 -2.80 -9.70
N ASN A 84 -14.38 -2.07 -10.53
CA ASN A 84 -14.29 -0.61 -10.50
C ASN A 84 -14.78 -0.10 -9.13
N GLY A 85 -14.03 0.83 -8.55
CA GLY A 85 -14.35 1.36 -7.23
C GLY A 85 -13.17 2.01 -6.53
N THR A 86 -13.43 2.45 -5.30
CA THR A 86 -12.44 3.04 -4.40
C THR A 86 -11.92 1.99 -3.43
N TYR A 87 -10.60 1.93 -3.34
CA TYR A 87 -9.83 1.04 -2.49
C TYR A 87 -8.83 1.85 -1.66
N PHE A 88 -8.26 1.19 -0.66
CA PHE A 88 -7.32 1.80 0.25
C PHE A 88 -6.13 0.90 0.46
N LEU A 89 -4.93 1.40 0.12
CA LEU A 89 -3.68 0.77 0.49
C LEU A 89 -3.28 1.25 1.88
N GLU A 90 -3.15 0.32 2.82
CA GLU A 90 -2.60 0.52 4.14
C GLU A 90 -1.18 -0.05 4.20
N ILE A 91 -0.23 0.77 4.62
CA ILE A 91 1.16 0.40 4.82
C ILE A 91 1.47 0.61 6.30
N GLN A 92 1.88 -0.45 6.98
CA GLN A 92 2.26 -0.41 8.38
C GLN A 92 3.69 -0.89 8.56
N ASP A 93 4.54 -0.05 9.16
CA ASP A 93 5.87 -0.45 9.61
C ASP A 93 5.93 -0.52 11.15
N ASN A 94 7.15 -0.49 11.70
CA ASN A 94 7.33 -0.48 13.14
C ASN A 94 6.90 0.82 13.80
N ALA A 95 7.00 1.95 13.12
CA ALA A 95 6.77 3.29 13.67
C ALA A 95 5.37 3.82 13.40
N LYS A 96 4.76 3.48 12.25
CA LYS A 96 3.52 4.10 11.80
C LYS A 96 2.68 3.22 10.88
N LYS A 97 1.47 3.69 10.64
CA LYS A 97 0.49 3.17 9.70
C LYS A 97 0.02 4.33 8.81
N VAL A 98 0.12 4.16 7.50
CA VAL A 98 -0.21 5.18 6.50
C VAL A 98 -1.20 4.60 5.51
N ARG A 99 -2.20 5.39 5.12
CA ARG A 99 -3.26 4.99 4.21
C ARG A 99 -3.28 5.88 2.97
N TYR A 100 -3.37 5.25 1.80
CA TYR A 100 -3.52 5.90 0.50
C TYR A 100 -4.81 5.44 -0.16
N GLU A 101 -5.43 6.33 -0.94
CA GLU A 101 -6.61 6.00 -1.72
C GLU A 101 -6.21 5.52 -3.13
N ILE A 102 -6.84 4.46 -3.60
CA ILE A 102 -6.74 3.92 -4.95
C ILE A 102 -8.12 4.00 -5.60
N THR A 103 -8.21 4.59 -6.78
CA THR A 103 -9.39 4.50 -7.64
C THR A 103 -9.10 3.54 -8.78
N VAL A 104 -9.95 2.53 -8.96
CA VAL A 104 -9.90 1.59 -10.09
C VAL A 104 -11.08 1.90 -11.02
N ASN A 105 -10.78 2.21 -12.28
CA ASN A 105 -11.76 2.37 -13.35
C ASN A 105 -11.47 1.34 -14.47
N ASP A 106 -12.32 1.30 -15.50
CA ASP A 106 -12.30 0.25 -16.55
C ASP A 106 -10.90 -0.06 -17.11
N ASN A 107 -10.05 0.95 -17.29
CA ASN A 107 -8.68 0.77 -17.80
C ASN A 107 -7.60 1.57 -17.05
N VAL A 108 -8.00 2.40 -16.07
CA VAL A 108 -7.09 3.35 -15.44
C VAL A 108 -7.19 3.22 -13.94
N THR A 109 -6.02 3.19 -13.30
CA THR A 109 -5.91 3.22 -11.86
C THR A 109 -5.21 4.50 -11.41
N THR A 110 -5.80 5.19 -10.44
CA THR A 110 -5.22 6.39 -9.83
C THR A 110 -4.94 6.15 -8.36
N LEU A 111 -3.75 6.50 -7.90
CA LEU A 111 -3.41 6.57 -6.48
C LEU A 111 -3.43 8.05 -6.04
N SER A 112 -3.91 8.32 -4.82
CA SER A 112 -3.79 9.62 -4.19
C SER A 112 -2.30 10.02 -4.08
N PRO A 113 -1.93 11.26 -4.45
CA PRO A 113 -0.55 11.72 -4.39
C PRO A 113 -0.07 11.91 -2.94
N LYS A 114 -1.00 12.07 -1.99
CA LYS A 114 -0.72 12.20 -0.56
C LYS A 114 -1.45 11.11 0.20
N ALA A 115 -0.93 10.78 1.37
CA ALA A 115 -1.62 9.93 2.32
C ALA A 115 -2.93 10.61 2.77
N ILE A 116 -4.01 9.83 2.87
CA ILE A 116 -5.28 10.29 3.44
C ILE A 116 -5.31 10.17 4.97
N SER A 117 -4.38 9.39 5.53
CA SER A 117 -4.19 9.24 6.97
C SER A 117 -2.79 8.72 7.28
N SER A 118 -2.21 9.20 8.38
CA SER A 118 -0.94 8.75 8.93
C SER A 118 -1.05 8.70 10.45
N VAL A 119 -0.82 7.52 11.03
CA VAL A 119 -0.92 7.27 12.47
C VAL A 119 0.41 6.73 12.96
N TYR A 120 1.08 7.48 13.82
CA TYR A 120 2.31 7.07 14.47
C TYR A 120 1.99 6.25 15.71
N LYS A 121 2.70 5.14 15.90
CA LYS A 121 2.63 4.39 17.14
C LYS A 121 3.24 5.25 18.25
N SER A 122 2.49 5.46 19.33
CA SER A 122 3.01 6.08 20.54
C SER A 122 4.24 5.29 20.99
N SER A 123 5.40 5.94 21.07
CA SER A 123 6.50 5.40 21.84
C SER A 123 6.14 5.65 23.29
N ASP A 124 5.59 4.64 23.96
CA ASP A 124 5.38 4.68 25.41
C ASP A 124 6.76 4.83 26.07
N LYS A 125 7.23 6.06 26.18
CA LYS A 125 8.27 6.43 27.14
C LYS A 125 7.62 6.25 28.50
N ASN A 126 7.84 5.07 29.06
CA ASN A 126 7.53 4.75 30.43
C ASN A 126 8.39 5.67 31.32
N THR A 127 7.97 6.93 31.51
CA THR A 127 8.57 7.83 32.46
C THR A 127 8.09 7.41 33.83
N SER A 128 8.69 6.34 34.36
CA SER A 128 8.70 6.08 35.79
C SER A 128 9.48 7.22 36.45
N VAL A 129 8.78 8.34 36.68
CA VAL A 129 9.28 9.38 37.56
C VAL A 129 9.03 8.87 38.96
N ALA A 130 10.04 8.22 39.54
CA ALA A 130 10.07 7.97 40.97
C ALA A 130 10.14 9.34 41.66
N VAL A 131 8.99 9.81 42.15
CA VAL A 131 8.92 10.90 43.13
C VAL A 131 9.62 10.40 44.38
N ARG A 132 10.69 11.10 44.77
CA ARG A 132 11.44 10.89 46.02
C ARG A 132 10.81 11.70 47.12
#